data_AF-A0AAD6QFZ5-F1
#
_entry.id   AF-A0AAD6QFZ5-F1
#
_cell.length_a   1.000
_cell.length_b   1.000
_cell.length_c   1.000
_cell.angle_alpha   90.00
_cell.angle_beta   90.00
_cell.angle_gamma   90.00
#
_symmetry.space_group_name_H-M   'P 1'
#
loop_
_entity.id
_entity.type
_entity.pdbx_description
1 polymer ?
#
loop_
_entity_poly.entity_id
_entity_poly.type
_entity_poly.pdbx_seq_one_letter_code
_entity_poly.pdbx_strand_id
1 'polypeptide(L)'
;MHNYHHNNGPGRCALKIDLKKAFDTVSLEFILAGLHAIGIPHEMVNWIKICITTVHYTININGALHGFFKSTRGIRQGDPLSPYLFVLAMEGLNGIIQQSVNSSNFKYHWRCQQNKITHLCFADDLMMFCHADLASIIVLKSSLDIFSKLSGLTINHAKSSLFLAGVDDSLRSNIKDNIGIHEATFPMRLQLIKSVLFSIQVYWSSMFIFPCATIRKIESILAAFLWKGTSLSPTRSKVAWNAICFPLHEGGLGIKKLKTWNQAATIKHIWHLLTDKKSIWTTWVHRILLRGRSFWQLNMPSNPSWTWRKILQTRELCRGWIISRIGNDSSTFLWYDYWLPEGTRFIDVHPLRTLTATGLPWNAQVSTIIQDGQWHFPRDVPAIQPTLNSIHFYPNPSSKDTYTWTGHPSGKFSIASAWELLRARRPINNMHHLLWFAGHIPRHSFILWLACLGRLRTMDRLSSAGIIQNASCILCGLHEI
;
A
#
# COMPACT_ATOMS: atom_id res chain seq x y z
N MET A 1 7.07 8.81 -14.41
CA MET A 1 5.93 9.15 -15.30
C MET A 1 5.42 10.61 -15.18
N HIS A 2 6.19 11.56 -14.65
CA HIS A 2 5.80 12.98 -14.71
C HIS A 2 5.86 13.46 -16.18
N ASN A 3 4.87 14.24 -16.63
CA ASN A 3 4.81 14.87 -17.96
C ASN A 3 4.41 14.02 -19.17
N TYR A 4 4.00 12.76 -19.04
CA TYR A 4 3.38 12.08 -20.19
C TYR A 4 2.02 12.74 -20.61
N HIS A 5 1.53 13.77 -19.90
CA HIS A 5 0.28 14.49 -20.15
C HIS A 5 0.26 15.39 -21.38
N HIS A 6 1.42 15.95 -21.73
CA HIS A 6 1.48 16.97 -22.75
C HIS A 6 1.71 16.30 -24.11
N ASN A 7 0.80 16.55 -25.05
CA ASN A 7 1.09 16.30 -26.47
C ASN A 7 2.11 17.30 -27.03
N ASN A 8 2.35 18.40 -26.31
CA ASN A 8 3.43 19.33 -26.62
C ASN A 8 4.77 18.84 -26.06
N GLY A 9 5.80 18.91 -26.91
CA GLY A 9 7.17 18.50 -26.61
C GLY A 9 7.52 17.12 -27.20
N PRO A 10 8.71 16.60 -26.90
CA PRO A 10 9.24 15.40 -27.55
C PRO A 10 8.38 14.17 -27.24
N GLY A 11 8.30 13.23 -28.20
CA GLY A 11 7.63 11.94 -28.04
C GLY A 11 8.21 11.12 -26.88
N ARG A 12 7.34 10.47 -26.11
CA ARG A 12 7.69 9.76 -24.87
C ARG A 12 7.07 8.38 -24.86
N CYS A 13 7.88 7.37 -24.57
CA CYS A 13 7.46 5.98 -24.44
C CYS A 13 7.93 5.41 -23.10
N ALA A 14 6.99 4.81 -22.36
CA ALA A 14 7.29 3.98 -21.20
C ALA A 14 6.60 2.62 -21.36
N LEU A 15 7.33 1.57 -21.01
CA LEU A 15 6.87 0.19 -21.07
C LEU A 15 6.89 -0.37 -19.66
N LYS A 16 5.76 -0.89 -19.20
CA LYS A 16 5.74 -1.79 -18.04
C LYS A 16 5.70 -3.21 -18.58
N ILE A 17 6.70 -4.00 -18.24
CA ILE A 17 6.84 -5.38 -18.64
C ILE A 17 6.62 -6.27 -17.43
N ASP A 18 5.79 -7.29 -17.61
CA ASP A 18 5.54 -8.36 -16.66
C ASP A 18 6.16 -9.63 -17.22
N LEU A 19 7.01 -10.31 -16.46
CA LEU A 19 7.67 -11.55 -16.87
C LEU A 19 6.84 -12.76 -16.42
N LYS A 20 6.57 -13.71 -17.32
CA LYS A 20 5.77 -14.91 -16.99
C LYS A 20 6.53 -15.81 -16.03
N LYS A 21 6.00 -15.96 -14.80
CA LYS A 21 6.51 -16.91 -13.79
C LYS A 21 8.04 -16.81 -13.61
N ALA A 22 8.53 -15.59 -13.39
CA ALA A 22 9.95 -15.26 -13.53
C ALA A 22 10.91 -16.18 -12.76
N PHE A 23 10.59 -16.51 -11.50
CA PHE A 23 11.39 -17.45 -10.70
C PHE A 23 11.34 -18.89 -11.25
N ASP A 24 10.20 -19.34 -11.80
CA ASP A 24 10.03 -20.72 -12.26
C ASP A 24 10.66 -20.98 -13.64
N THR A 25 10.83 -19.93 -14.45
CA THR A 25 11.23 -20.08 -15.87
C THR A 25 12.68 -19.72 -16.16
N VAL A 26 13.37 -19.03 -15.25
CA VAL A 26 14.74 -18.56 -15.49
C VAL A 26 15.70 -19.75 -15.72
N SER A 27 16.55 -19.62 -16.73
CA SER A 27 17.54 -20.65 -17.07
C SER A 27 18.66 -20.70 -16.03
N LEU A 28 18.91 -21.90 -15.49
CA LEU A 28 20.01 -22.12 -14.56
C LEU A 28 21.37 -21.92 -15.24
N GLU A 29 21.50 -22.33 -16.51
CA GLU A 29 22.73 -22.15 -17.29
C GLU A 29 23.07 -20.66 -17.46
N PHE A 30 22.06 -19.83 -17.68
CA PHE A 30 22.24 -18.37 -17.80
C PHE A 30 22.74 -17.76 -16.50
N ILE A 31 22.20 -18.18 -15.35
CA ILE A 31 22.66 -17.72 -14.03
C ILE A 31 24.10 -18.16 -13.77
N LEU A 32 24.42 -19.44 -14.03
CA LEU A 32 25.78 -19.97 -13.84
C LEU A 32 26.80 -19.27 -14.75
N ALA A 33 26.45 -19.03 -16.02
CA ALA A 33 27.28 -18.26 -16.93
C ALA A 33 27.51 -16.83 -16.43
N GLY A 34 26.47 -16.19 -15.86
CA GLY A 34 26.58 -14.88 -15.23
C GLY A 34 27.54 -14.86 -14.02
N LEU A 35 27.47 -15.88 -13.15
CA LEU A 35 28.38 -16.01 -12.00
C LEU A 35 29.84 -16.16 -12.45
N HIS A 36 30.10 -16.94 -13.50
CA HIS A 36 31.43 -17.07 -14.09
C HIS A 36 31.91 -15.76 -14.72
N ALA A 37 31.03 -15.04 -15.43
CA ALA A 37 31.35 -13.76 -16.05
C ALA A 37 31.72 -12.66 -15.03
N ILE A 38 31.16 -12.71 -13.82
CA ILE A 38 31.49 -11.80 -12.71
C ILE A 38 32.84 -12.16 -12.06
N GLY A 39 33.39 -13.35 -12.33
CA GLY A 39 34.65 -13.81 -11.78
C GLY A 39 34.53 -14.47 -10.41
N ILE A 40 33.36 -15.02 -10.05
CA ILE A 40 33.18 -15.76 -8.81
C ILE A 40 34.01 -17.05 -8.86
N PRO A 41 34.73 -17.42 -7.77
CA PRO A 41 35.54 -18.63 -7.74
C PRO A 41 34.75 -19.89 -8.10
N HIS A 42 35.37 -20.77 -8.88
CA HIS A 42 34.74 -21.99 -9.42
C HIS A 42 34.14 -22.88 -8.32
N GLU A 43 34.79 -23.00 -7.17
CA GLU A 43 34.29 -23.75 -6.00
C GLU A 43 32.95 -23.20 -5.48
N MET A 44 32.82 -21.88 -5.39
CA MET A 44 31.59 -21.24 -4.94
C MET A 44 30.47 -21.40 -5.99
N VAL A 45 30.80 -21.29 -7.27
CA VAL A 45 29.83 -21.54 -8.35
C VAL A 45 29.33 -23.00 -8.31
N ASN A 46 30.22 -23.96 -8.03
CA ASN A 46 29.84 -25.36 -7.85
C ASN A 46 28.89 -25.56 -6.67
N TRP A 47 29.15 -24.93 -5.51
CA TRP A 47 28.24 -25.01 -4.37
C TRP A 47 26.86 -24.45 -4.71
N ILE A 48 26.82 -23.28 -5.35
CA ILE A 48 25.56 -22.66 -5.80
C ILE A 48 24.83 -23.59 -6.79
N LYS A 49 25.56 -24.17 -7.76
CA LYS A 49 25.02 -25.13 -8.73
C LYS A 49 24.39 -26.33 -8.03
N ILE A 50 25.03 -26.90 -7.02
CA ILE A 50 24.47 -28.02 -6.25
C ILE A 50 23.19 -27.57 -5.52
N CYS A 51 23.19 -26.40 -4.87
CA CYS A 51 22.03 -25.89 -4.14
C CYS A 51 20.79 -25.71 -5.04
N ILE A 52 20.96 -25.19 -6.26
CA ILE A 52 19.84 -24.93 -7.17
C ILE A 52 19.40 -26.16 -7.96
N THR A 53 20.28 -27.14 -8.20
CA THR A 53 19.95 -28.34 -9.01
C THR A 53 19.42 -29.53 -8.20
N THR A 54 19.68 -29.57 -6.89
CA THR A 54 19.22 -30.64 -5.99
C THR A 54 17.78 -30.46 -5.52
N VAL A 55 17.09 -29.40 -5.95
CA VAL A 55 15.71 -29.11 -5.58
C VAL A 55 14.74 -30.09 -6.27
N HIS A 56 13.95 -30.79 -5.45
CA HIS A 56 12.88 -31.68 -5.91
C HIS A 56 11.52 -31.05 -5.60
N TYR A 57 10.59 -31.17 -6.54
CA TYR A 57 9.22 -30.69 -6.41
C TYR A 57 8.27 -31.88 -6.25
N THR A 58 7.24 -31.69 -5.43
CA THR A 58 6.15 -32.65 -5.22
C THR A 58 4.84 -31.99 -5.63
N ILE A 59 3.91 -32.76 -6.19
CA ILE A 59 2.60 -32.23 -6.58
C ILE A 59 1.62 -32.56 -5.46
N ASN A 60 0.92 -31.55 -4.93
CA ASN A 60 -0.18 -31.79 -4.01
C ASN A 60 -1.46 -32.02 -4.82
N ILE A 61 -1.96 -33.26 -4.83
CA ILE A 61 -3.23 -33.62 -5.44
C ILE A 61 -4.18 -34.01 -4.31
N ASN A 62 -5.26 -33.23 -4.14
CA ASN A 62 -6.31 -33.46 -3.14
C ASN A 62 -5.81 -33.60 -1.69
N GLY A 63 -4.73 -32.90 -1.32
CA GLY A 63 -4.18 -32.90 0.04
C GLY A 63 -3.08 -33.93 0.27
N ALA A 64 -2.82 -34.82 -0.69
CA ALA A 64 -1.73 -35.79 -0.65
C ALA A 64 -0.57 -35.37 -1.58
N LEU A 65 0.66 -35.46 -1.08
CA LEU A 65 1.87 -35.21 -1.88
C LEU A 65 2.17 -36.42 -2.75
N HIS A 66 2.21 -36.23 -4.07
CA HIS A 66 2.44 -37.29 -5.05
C HIS A 66 3.65 -36.97 -5.94
N GLY A 67 4.55 -37.96 -6.02
CA GLY A 67 5.72 -37.97 -6.91
C GLY A 67 6.80 -36.96 -6.55
N PHE A 68 8.03 -37.23 -6.99
CA PHE A 68 9.14 -36.27 -6.94
C PHE A 68 9.67 -36.09 -8.35
N PHE A 69 9.77 -34.84 -8.81
CA PHE A 69 10.46 -34.52 -10.04
C PHE A 69 11.51 -33.44 -9.80
N LYS A 70 12.63 -33.56 -10.49
CA LYS A 70 13.70 -32.56 -10.47
C LYS A 70 13.31 -31.41 -11.39
N SER A 71 13.61 -30.18 -10.97
CA SER A 71 13.48 -29.06 -11.90
C SER A 71 14.73 -28.87 -12.72
N THR A 72 14.56 -28.72 -14.02
CA THR A 72 15.61 -28.37 -14.97
C THR A 72 15.73 -26.86 -15.17
N ARG A 73 14.74 -26.08 -14.70
CA ARG A 73 14.66 -24.62 -14.88
C ARG A 73 14.08 -23.94 -13.65
N GLY A 74 14.35 -22.66 -13.49
CA GLY A 74 13.84 -21.87 -12.39
C GLY A 74 14.55 -22.10 -11.07
N ILE A 75 14.41 -21.12 -10.22
CA ILE A 75 14.96 -21.03 -8.87
C ILE A 75 13.82 -21.04 -7.86
N ARG A 76 14.08 -21.55 -6.65
CA ARG A 76 13.02 -21.84 -5.69
C ARG A 76 12.49 -20.56 -5.02
N GLN A 77 11.18 -20.30 -5.12
CA GLN A 77 10.56 -19.25 -4.32
C GLN A 77 10.60 -19.60 -2.82
N GLY A 78 11.04 -18.65 -2.00
CA GLY A 78 11.20 -18.81 -0.55
C GLY A 78 12.57 -19.34 -0.10
N ASP A 79 13.46 -19.68 -1.03
CA ASP A 79 14.87 -19.91 -0.73
C ASP A 79 15.61 -18.56 -0.56
N PRO A 80 16.37 -18.35 0.53
CA PRO A 80 17.13 -17.12 0.76
C PRO A 80 18.11 -16.76 -0.37
N LEU A 81 18.65 -17.73 -1.11
CA LEU A 81 19.63 -17.48 -2.17
C LEU A 81 18.98 -17.01 -3.48
N SER A 82 17.77 -17.51 -3.76
CA SER A 82 17.06 -17.30 -5.02
C SER A 82 16.84 -15.82 -5.39
N PRO A 83 16.46 -14.89 -4.48
CA PRO A 83 16.36 -13.47 -4.79
C PRO A 83 17.66 -12.86 -5.34
N TYR A 84 18.82 -13.25 -4.79
CA TYR A 84 20.12 -12.72 -5.23
C TYR A 84 20.49 -13.23 -6.62
N LEU A 85 20.28 -14.53 -6.86
CA LEU A 85 20.51 -15.13 -8.17
C LEU A 85 19.60 -14.52 -9.25
N PHE A 86 18.36 -14.19 -8.88
CA PHE A 86 17.44 -13.50 -9.79
C PHE A 86 17.93 -12.09 -10.14
N VAL A 87 18.43 -11.33 -9.15
CA VAL A 87 19.02 -10.01 -9.39
C VAL A 87 20.20 -10.10 -10.36
N LEU A 88 21.05 -11.12 -10.22
CA LEU A 88 22.15 -11.35 -11.16
C LEU A 88 21.66 -11.65 -12.58
N ALA A 89 20.59 -12.44 -12.73
CA ALA A 89 19.99 -12.67 -14.04
C ALA A 89 19.46 -11.36 -14.66
N MET A 90 18.84 -10.48 -13.85
CA MET A 90 18.36 -9.17 -14.31
C MET A 90 19.50 -8.19 -14.63
N GLU A 91 20.68 -8.33 -14.02
CA GLU A 91 21.87 -7.57 -14.41
C GLU A 91 22.32 -7.92 -15.84
N GLY A 92 22.14 -9.17 -16.26
CA GLY A 92 22.35 -9.58 -17.65
C GLY A 92 21.46 -8.82 -18.64
N LEU A 93 20.20 -8.53 -18.28
CA LEU A 93 19.32 -7.67 -19.10
C LEU A 93 19.88 -6.24 -19.20
N ASN A 94 20.39 -5.68 -18.10
CA ASN A 94 21.03 -4.37 -18.11
C ASN A 94 22.22 -4.34 -19.09
N GLY A 95 23.10 -5.34 -19.03
CA GLY A 95 24.23 -5.47 -19.96
C GLY A 95 23.81 -5.50 -21.43
N ILE A 96 22.80 -6.31 -21.79
CA ILE A 96 22.28 -6.43 -23.16
C ILE A 96 21.70 -5.08 -23.65
N ILE A 97 20.91 -4.41 -22.81
CA ILE A 97 20.31 -3.11 -23.15
C ILE A 97 21.41 -2.06 -23.35
N GLN A 98 22.39 -1.96 -22.46
CA GLN A 98 23.48 -0.98 -22.58
C GLN A 98 24.29 -1.19 -23.86
N GLN A 99 24.61 -2.44 -24.20
CA GLN A 99 25.29 -2.76 -25.45
C GLN A 99 24.46 -2.38 -26.68
N SER A 100 23.16 -2.68 -26.66
CA SER A 100 22.25 -2.37 -27.76
C SER A 100 22.06 -0.86 -27.94
N VAL A 101 22.00 -0.11 -26.84
CA VAL A 101 21.84 1.36 -26.84
C VAL A 101 23.10 2.06 -27.34
N ASN A 102 24.29 1.56 -27.01
CA ASN A 102 25.56 2.15 -27.46
C ASN A 102 25.87 1.88 -28.95
N SER A 103 25.35 0.80 -29.51
CA SER A 103 25.60 0.37 -30.90
C SER A 103 24.53 0.82 -31.90
N SER A 104 23.51 1.56 -31.45
CA SER A 104 22.35 1.94 -32.27
C SER A 104 22.01 3.42 -32.14
N ASN A 105 21.11 3.91 -33.01
CA ASN A 105 20.59 5.28 -32.95
C ASN A 105 19.47 5.42 -31.89
N PHE A 106 19.72 4.94 -30.67
CA PHE A 106 18.75 4.96 -29.57
C PHE A 106 18.62 6.37 -28.98
N LYS A 107 17.38 6.84 -28.85
CA LYS A 107 17.05 8.11 -28.20
C LYS A 107 16.46 7.87 -26.82
N TYR A 108 17.09 8.49 -25.83
CA TYR A 108 16.62 8.43 -24.45
C TYR A 108 15.30 9.17 -24.28
N HIS A 109 14.53 8.72 -23.29
CA HIS A 109 13.44 9.52 -22.79
C HIS A 109 13.99 10.88 -22.27
N TRP A 110 13.37 11.99 -22.65
CA TRP A 110 13.88 13.36 -22.42
C TRP A 110 14.29 13.69 -20.97
N ARG A 111 13.61 13.13 -19.96
CA ARG A 111 13.97 13.30 -18.53
C ARG A 111 14.98 12.28 -18.01
N CYS A 112 15.29 11.29 -18.82
CA CYS A 112 16.21 10.20 -18.51
C CYS A 112 17.56 10.36 -19.24
N GLN A 113 17.64 11.30 -20.19
CA GLN A 113 18.82 11.51 -21.04
C GLN A 113 20.07 11.91 -20.23
N GLN A 114 19.94 12.83 -19.27
CA GLN A 114 21.08 13.27 -18.45
C GLN A 114 21.72 12.11 -17.67
N ASN A 115 20.90 11.22 -17.14
CA ASN A 115 21.35 10.08 -16.34
C ASN A 115 21.45 8.78 -17.16
N LYS A 116 21.24 8.85 -18.48
CA LYS A 116 21.17 7.69 -19.40
C LYS A 116 20.30 6.53 -18.89
N ILE A 117 19.18 6.86 -18.23
CA ILE A 117 18.28 5.84 -17.68
C ILE A 117 17.45 5.23 -18.80
N THR A 118 17.57 3.92 -18.99
CA THR A 118 16.81 3.15 -20.00
C THR A 118 15.75 2.27 -19.35
N HIS A 119 15.99 1.77 -18.15
CA HIS A 119 15.08 0.89 -17.44
C HIS A 119 15.25 0.96 -15.92
N LEU A 120 14.25 0.48 -15.20
CA LEU A 120 14.21 0.28 -13.75
C LEU A 120 13.67 -1.12 -13.48
N CYS A 121 14.44 -1.92 -12.75
CA CYS A 121 14.05 -3.26 -12.34
C CYS A 121 13.74 -3.27 -10.83
N PHE A 122 12.60 -3.81 -10.45
CA PHE A 122 12.31 -4.15 -9.06
C PHE A 122 11.78 -5.58 -9.00
N ALA A 123 12.65 -6.52 -8.64
CA ALA A 123 12.37 -7.95 -8.81
C ALA A 123 11.87 -8.25 -10.23
N ASP A 124 10.65 -8.78 -10.37
CA ASP A 124 9.99 -9.15 -11.62
C ASP A 124 9.26 -7.99 -12.32
N ASP A 125 9.03 -6.87 -11.64
CA ASP A 125 8.45 -5.66 -12.24
C ASP A 125 9.54 -4.88 -13.01
N LEU A 126 9.46 -4.89 -14.35
CA LEU A 126 10.36 -4.17 -15.23
C LEU A 126 9.67 -2.92 -15.82
N MET A 127 10.30 -1.75 -15.67
CA MET A 127 9.88 -0.53 -16.39
C MET A 127 10.99 -0.08 -17.34
N MET A 128 10.66 0.19 -18.60
CA MET A 128 11.60 0.71 -19.59
C MET A 128 11.13 2.06 -20.14
N PHE A 129 12.09 2.89 -20.55
CA PHE A 129 11.85 4.27 -20.98
C PHE A 129 12.68 4.60 -22.21
N CYS A 130 12.05 5.16 -23.24
CA CYS A 130 12.72 5.67 -24.42
C CYS A 130 11.98 6.87 -25.03
N HIS A 131 12.60 7.49 -26.02
CA HIS A 131 11.87 8.39 -26.93
C HIS A 131 10.84 7.57 -27.72
N ALA A 132 9.69 8.17 -28.03
CA ALA A 132 8.66 7.49 -28.79
C ALA A 132 8.92 7.58 -30.29
N ASP A 133 9.89 6.80 -30.76
CA ASP A 133 10.21 6.60 -32.17
C ASP A 133 10.49 5.12 -32.44
N LEU A 134 10.29 4.70 -33.69
CA LEU A 134 10.43 3.29 -34.06
C LEU A 134 11.85 2.76 -33.82
N ALA A 135 12.89 3.54 -34.09
CA ALA A 135 14.27 3.10 -33.90
C ALA A 135 14.55 2.72 -32.44
N SER A 136 14.23 3.62 -31.49
CA SER A 136 14.43 3.34 -30.06
C SER A 136 13.60 2.17 -29.55
N ILE A 137 12.38 2.00 -30.06
CA ILE A 137 11.47 0.93 -29.65
C ILE A 137 11.93 -0.43 -30.17
N ILE A 138 12.40 -0.49 -31.41
CA ILE A 138 12.96 -1.72 -32.00
C ILE A 138 14.19 -2.16 -31.22
N VAL A 139 15.05 -1.22 -30.82
CA VAL A 139 16.24 -1.54 -30.00
C VAL A 139 15.81 -2.20 -28.68
N LEU A 140 14.89 -1.59 -27.92
CA LEU A 140 14.43 -2.18 -26.66
C LEU A 140 13.76 -3.54 -26.86
N LYS A 141 12.93 -3.68 -27.91
CA LYS A 141 12.28 -4.95 -28.24
C LYS A 141 13.32 -6.03 -28.57
N SER A 142 14.30 -5.72 -29.41
CA SER A 142 15.37 -6.67 -29.74
C SER A 142 16.20 -7.08 -28.53
N SER A 143 16.51 -6.16 -27.62
CA SER A 143 17.22 -6.48 -26.38
C SER A 143 16.41 -7.43 -25.50
N LEU A 144 15.09 -7.23 -25.41
CA LEU A 144 14.19 -8.11 -24.69
C LEU A 144 14.07 -9.49 -25.34
N ASP A 145 14.02 -9.56 -26.67
CA ASP A 145 13.95 -10.82 -27.41
C ASP A 145 15.26 -11.62 -27.24
N ILE A 146 16.42 -10.96 -27.28
CA ILE A 146 17.72 -11.58 -26.99
C ILE A 146 17.75 -12.08 -25.55
N PHE A 147 17.35 -11.24 -24.59
CA PHE A 147 17.31 -11.62 -23.18
C PHE A 147 16.36 -12.80 -22.94
N SER A 148 15.17 -12.80 -23.57
CA SER A 148 14.21 -13.89 -23.44
C SER A 148 14.76 -15.21 -23.98
N LYS A 149 15.52 -15.18 -25.08
CA LYS A 149 16.18 -16.37 -25.64
C LYS A 149 17.28 -16.91 -24.74
N LEU A 150 18.10 -16.04 -24.15
CA LEU A 150 19.24 -16.45 -23.30
C LEU A 150 18.80 -16.87 -21.89
N SER A 151 17.92 -16.09 -21.26
CA SER A 151 17.50 -16.29 -19.87
C SER A 151 16.29 -17.21 -19.73
N GLY A 152 15.52 -17.45 -20.79
CA GLY A 152 14.24 -18.15 -20.73
C GLY A 152 13.08 -17.32 -20.16
N LEU A 153 13.32 -16.07 -19.76
CA LEU A 153 12.29 -15.18 -19.21
C LEU A 153 11.47 -14.56 -20.34
N THR A 154 10.22 -14.99 -20.47
CA THR A 154 9.31 -14.53 -21.53
C THR A 154 8.38 -13.42 -21.05
N ILE A 155 8.07 -12.48 -21.94
CA ILE A 155 7.15 -11.37 -21.66
C ILE A 155 5.71 -11.89 -21.57
N ASN A 156 5.00 -11.39 -20.57
CA ASN A 156 3.57 -11.53 -20.46
C ASN A 156 2.85 -10.38 -21.17
N HIS A 157 2.61 -10.53 -22.48
CA HIS A 157 1.94 -9.51 -23.29
C HIS A 157 0.56 -9.08 -22.74
N ALA A 158 -0.15 -9.98 -22.06
CA ALA A 158 -1.46 -9.68 -21.48
C ALA A 158 -1.39 -8.81 -20.20
N LYS A 159 -0.28 -8.88 -19.45
CA LYS A 159 -0.07 -8.09 -18.23
C LYS A 159 0.86 -6.89 -18.42
N SER A 160 1.60 -6.86 -19.53
CA SER A 160 2.48 -5.76 -19.91
C SER A 160 1.66 -4.58 -20.47
N SER A 161 2.12 -3.35 -20.23
CA SER A 161 1.45 -2.11 -20.69
C SER A 161 2.39 -1.16 -21.39
N LEU A 162 1.90 -0.56 -22.47
CA LEU A 162 2.56 0.53 -23.19
C LEU A 162 1.95 1.88 -22.81
N PHE A 163 2.79 2.88 -22.53
CA PHE A 163 2.39 4.26 -22.26
C PHE A 163 3.05 5.20 -23.27
N LEU A 164 2.24 5.87 -24.10
CA LEU A 164 2.69 6.79 -25.14
C LEU A 164 2.16 8.21 -24.90
N ALA A 165 3.00 9.21 -25.20
CA ALA A 165 2.64 10.63 -25.10
C ALA A 165 3.43 11.49 -26.10
N GLY A 166 2.79 12.52 -26.66
CA GLY A 166 3.43 13.39 -27.68
C GLY A 166 3.72 12.67 -28.99
N VAL A 167 2.80 11.79 -29.41
CA VAL A 167 2.90 10.95 -30.60
C VAL A 167 1.59 11.06 -31.38
N ASP A 168 1.68 11.19 -32.69
CA ASP A 168 0.59 11.15 -33.66
C ASP A 168 -0.02 9.75 -33.80
N ASP A 169 -1.26 9.68 -34.29
CA ASP A 169 -2.03 8.43 -34.30
C ASP A 169 -1.46 7.36 -35.25
N SER A 170 -0.79 7.76 -36.33
CA SER A 170 -0.10 6.85 -37.26
C SER A 170 1.10 6.17 -36.59
N LEU A 171 2.00 6.94 -35.98
CA LEU A 171 3.16 6.42 -35.26
C LEU A 171 2.74 5.62 -34.03
N ARG A 172 1.67 6.03 -33.34
CA ARG A 172 1.07 5.28 -32.23
C ARG A 172 0.63 3.88 -32.65
N SER A 173 0.01 3.74 -33.82
CA SER A 173 -0.39 2.43 -34.36
C SER A 173 0.83 1.59 -34.74
N ASN A 174 1.79 2.18 -35.45
CA ASN A 174 3.03 1.49 -35.84
C ASN A 174 3.81 0.95 -34.63
N ILE A 175 3.86 1.73 -33.53
CA ILE A 175 4.51 1.30 -32.29
C ILE A 175 3.77 0.13 -31.65
N LYS A 176 2.44 0.16 -31.63
CA LYS A 176 1.61 -0.93 -31.06
C LYS A 176 1.83 -2.23 -31.82
N ASP A 177 1.83 -2.16 -33.15
CA ASP A 177 1.98 -3.33 -34.01
C ASP A 177 3.39 -3.91 -33.90
N ASN A 178 4.42 -3.06 -33.79
CA ASN A 178 5.79 -3.52 -33.62
C ASN A 178 6.00 -4.23 -32.28
N ILE A 179 5.51 -3.67 -31.17
CA ILE A 179 5.81 -4.19 -29.84
C ILE A 179 4.86 -5.31 -29.39
N GLY A 180 3.65 -5.39 -29.97
CA GLY A 180 2.66 -6.41 -29.62
C GLY A 180 2.17 -6.31 -28.17
N ILE A 181 2.21 -5.11 -27.58
CA ILE A 181 1.74 -4.82 -26.22
C ILE A 181 0.62 -3.79 -26.30
N HIS A 182 -0.48 -4.06 -25.61
CA HIS A 182 -1.61 -3.15 -25.57
C HIS A 182 -1.26 -1.84 -24.82
N GLU A 183 -1.78 -0.73 -25.34
CA GLU A 183 -1.69 0.54 -24.66
C GLU A 183 -2.48 0.52 -23.35
N ALA A 184 -1.89 1.12 -22.31
CA ALA A 184 -2.41 1.10 -20.95
C ALA A 184 -3.84 1.67 -20.88
N THR A 185 -4.79 0.78 -20.61
CA THR A 185 -6.20 1.11 -20.37
C THR A 185 -6.44 1.54 -18.92
N PHE A 186 -7.62 2.10 -18.63
CA PHE A 186 -7.98 2.52 -17.27
C PHE A 186 -7.77 1.42 -16.20
N PRO A 187 -8.20 0.15 -16.39
CA PRO A 187 -7.96 -0.91 -15.42
C PRO A 187 -6.48 -1.15 -15.12
N MET A 188 -5.61 -1.01 -16.11
CA MET A 188 -4.16 -1.18 -15.93
C MET A 188 -3.55 -0.04 -15.11
N ARG A 189 -4.04 1.18 -15.30
CA ARG A 189 -3.64 2.36 -14.49
C ARG A 189 -4.11 2.23 -13.05
N LEU A 190 -5.33 1.72 -12.85
CA LEU A 190 -5.85 1.40 -11.52
C LEU A 190 -4.97 0.35 -10.82
N GLN A 191 -4.57 -0.70 -11.54
CA GLN A 191 -3.67 -1.72 -11.01
C GLN A 191 -2.31 -1.12 -10.62
N LEU A 192 -1.72 -0.26 -11.46
CA LEU A 192 -0.47 0.43 -11.15
C LEU A 192 -0.57 1.31 -9.90
N ILE A 193 -1.69 2.02 -9.74
CA ILE A 193 -1.95 2.80 -8.52
C ILE A 193 -1.98 1.88 -7.31
N LYS A 194 -2.70 0.76 -7.38
CA LYS A 194 -2.84 -0.17 -6.26
C LYS A 194 -1.55 -0.89 -5.91
N SER A 195 -0.79 -1.36 -6.89
CA SER A 195 0.37 -2.23 -6.65
C SER A 195 1.65 -1.45 -6.37
N VAL A 196 1.91 -0.37 -7.11
CA VAL A 196 3.19 0.37 -7.01
C VAL A 196 3.01 1.65 -6.22
N LEU A 197 2.13 2.55 -6.69
CA LEU A 197 2.06 3.90 -6.14
C LEU A 197 1.53 3.90 -4.71
N PHE A 198 0.50 3.10 -4.42
CA PHE A 198 -0.03 2.98 -3.09
C PHE A 198 0.98 2.33 -2.14
N SER A 199 1.71 1.29 -2.56
CA SER A 199 2.75 0.64 -1.75
C SER A 199 3.87 1.61 -1.34
N ILE A 200 4.35 2.44 -2.27
CA ILE A 200 5.33 3.50 -1.97
C ILE A 200 4.77 4.46 -0.91
N GLN A 201 3.53 4.90 -1.08
CA GLN A 201 2.89 5.81 -0.12
C GLN A 201 2.69 5.16 1.25
N VAL A 202 2.30 3.89 1.30
CA VAL A 202 2.13 3.12 2.54
C VAL A 202 3.45 3.07 3.30
N TYR A 203 4.55 2.74 2.62
CA TYR A 203 5.88 2.69 3.23
C TYR A 203 6.25 4.03 3.89
N TRP A 204 6.23 5.12 3.11
CA TRP A 204 6.64 6.43 3.63
C TRP A 204 5.69 6.97 4.71
N SER A 205 4.38 6.79 4.54
CA SER A 205 3.39 7.21 5.55
C SER A 205 3.53 6.46 6.88
N SER A 206 4.14 5.27 6.87
CA SER A 206 4.39 4.49 8.08
C SER A 206 5.60 4.98 8.90
N MET A 207 6.46 5.79 8.27
CA MET A 207 7.65 6.37 8.89
C MET A 207 7.48 7.86 9.19
N PHE A 208 6.80 8.57 8.29
CA PHE A 208 6.60 10.01 8.35
C PHE A 208 5.12 10.34 8.35
N ILE A 209 4.73 11.27 9.21
CA ILE A 209 3.41 11.89 9.13
C ILE A 209 3.46 12.87 7.96
N PHE A 210 2.55 12.74 6.99
CA PHE A 210 2.50 13.68 5.86
C PHE A 210 1.67 14.94 6.13
N PRO A 211 2.13 16.13 5.69
CA PRO A 211 1.30 17.33 5.68
C PRO A 211 0.08 17.18 4.77
N CYS A 212 -1.03 17.84 5.15
CA CYS A 212 -2.27 17.80 4.37
C CYS A 212 -2.10 18.33 2.93
N ALA A 213 -1.23 19.32 2.72
CA ALA A 213 -0.93 19.84 1.40
C ALA A 213 -0.27 18.79 0.50
N THR A 214 0.71 18.05 1.04
CA THR A 214 1.39 16.95 0.34
C THR A 214 0.42 15.84 -0.02
N ILE A 215 -0.44 15.42 0.93
CA ILE A 215 -1.47 14.40 0.70
C ILE A 215 -2.40 14.82 -0.45
N ARG A 216 -2.91 16.07 -0.42
CA ARG A 216 -3.79 16.58 -1.49
C ARG A 216 -3.09 16.59 -2.85
N LYS A 217 -1.82 16.98 -2.91
CA LYS A 217 -1.04 16.99 -4.15
C LYS A 217 -0.87 15.57 -4.71
N ILE A 218 -0.57 14.60 -3.84
CA ILE A 218 -0.42 13.19 -4.22
C ILE A 218 -1.76 12.63 -4.71
N GLU A 219 -2.85 12.80 -3.96
CA GLU A 219 -4.19 12.35 -4.35
C GLU A 219 -4.63 13.00 -5.68
N SER A 220 -4.32 14.27 -5.90
CA SER A 220 -4.60 14.96 -7.18
C SER A 220 -3.85 14.33 -8.34
N ILE A 221 -2.56 13.99 -8.16
CA ILE A 221 -1.75 13.34 -9.20
C ILE A 221 -2.29 11.94 -9.50
N LEU A 222 -2.66 11.18 -8.47
CA LEU A 222 -3.23 9.83 -8.63
C LEU A 222 -4.60 9.87 -9.32
N ALA A 223 -5.47 10.81 -8.93
CA ALA A 223 -6.80 10.97 -9.53
C ALA A 223 -6.71 11.31 -11.01
N ALA A 224 -5.83 12.24 -11.37
CA ALA A 224 -5.66 12.62 -12.75
C ALA A 224 -4.96 11.51 -13.57
N PHE A 225 -4.00 10.79 -12.97
CA PHE A 225 -3.40 9.60 -13.58
C PHE A 225 -4.43 8.51 -13.89
N LEU A 226 -5.36 8.27 -12.97
CA LEU A 226 -6.40 7.26 -13.13
C LEU A 226 -7.35 7.60 -14.29
N TRP A 227 -7.96 8.79 -14.28
CA TRP A 227 -9.05 9.14 -15.20
C TRP A 227 -8.60 9.49 -16.61
N LYS A 228 -7.53 10.26 -16.69
CA LYS A 228 -7.04 10.85 -17.94
C LYS A 228 -5.74 10.22 -18.40
N GLY A 229 -5.22 9.25 -17.62
CA GLY A 229 -3.97 8.60 -17.92
C GLY A 229 -2.85 9.57 -17.75
N THR A 230 -2.25 9.91 -18.86
CA THR A 230 -1.07 10.73 -18.78
C THR A 230 -1.42 12.19 -18.52
N SER A 231 -2.63 12.69 -18.88
CA SER A 231 -3.11 14.09 -18.79
C SER A 231 -3.56 14.57 -17.39
N LEU A 232 -2.84 15.52 -16.77
CA LEU A 232 -3.03 15.95 -15.36
C LEU A 232 -3.99 17.15 -15.13
N SER A 233 -4.92 17.45 -16.04
CA SER A 233 -5.88 18.56 -15.82
C SER A 233 -7.04 18.12 -14.90
N PRO A 234 -7.47 18.94 -13.92
CA PRO A 234 -8.50 18.60 -12.93
C PRO A 234 -9.93 18.56 -13.50
N THR A 235 -10.14 18.95 -14.75
CA THR A 235 -11.46 19.39 -15.24
C THR A 235 -12.42 18.31 -15.75
N ARG A 236 -12.12 16.99 -15.71
CA ARG A 236 -13.04 15.95 -16.26
C ARG A 236 -12.92 14.53 -15.63
N SER A 237 -12.98 14.39 -14.31
CA SER A 237 -13.12 13.06 -13.68
C SER A 237 -14.56 12.55 -13.81
N LYS A 238 -14.77 11.30 -14.24
CA LYS A 238 -16.14 10.73 -14.34
C LYS A 238 -16.75 10.47 -12.96
N VAL A 239 -15.92 10.10 -12.00
CA VAL A 239 -16.31 9.85 -10.61
C VAL A 239 -15.30 10.56 -9.69
N ALA A 240 -15.79 11.18 -8.62
CA ALA A 240 -14.94 11.88 -7.65
C ALA A 240 -13.96 10.93 -6.95
N TRP A 241 -12.74 11.39 -6.69
CA TRP A 241 -11.69 10.59 -6.02
C TRP A 241 -12.16 9.98 -4.70
N ASN A 242 -12.89 10.74 -3.89
CA ASN A 242 -13.46 10.25 -2.64
C ASN A 242 -14.39 9.03 -2.83
N ALA A 243 -15.19 8.99 -3.90
CA ALA A 243 -16.08 7.88 -4.18
C ALA A 243 -15.32 6.64 -4.69
N ILE A 244 -14.22 6.84 -5.41
CA ILE A 244 -13.33 5.77 -5.86
C ILE A 244 -12.63 5.09 -4.69
N CYS A 245 -12.37 5.84 -3.61
CA CYS A 245 -11.61 5.33 -2.48
C CYS A 245 -12.35 4.32 -1.58
N PHE A 246 -13.65 4.11 -1.80
CA PHE A 246 -14.40 3.10 -1.06
C PHE A 246 -14.00 1.68 -1.50
N PRO A 247 -14.17 0.67 -0.63
CA PRO A 247 -14.03 -0.74 -1.00
C PRO A 247 -14.91 -1.13 -2.20
N LEU A 248 -14.54 -2.23 -2.88
CA LEU A 248 -15.29 -2.75 -4.03
C LEU A 248 -16.73 -3.11 -3.67
N HIS A 249 -16.94 -3.74 -2.51
CA HIS A 249 -18.27 -4.09 -1.99
C HIS A 249 -19.10 -2.87 -1.57
N GLU A 250 -18.47 -1.72 -1.37
CA GLU A 250 -19.13 -0.43 -1.07
C GLU A 250 -19.28 0.46 -2.31
N GLY A 251 -19.05 -0.10 -3.50
CA GLY A 251 -19.21 0.59 -4.79
C GLY A 251 -18.05 1.49 -5.21
N GLY A 252 -16.92 1.46 -4.51
CA GLY A 252 -15.68 2.11 -4.95
C GLY A 252 -14.77 1.19 -5.77
N LEU A 253 -13.51 1.61 -5.98
CA LEU A 253 -12.50 0.81 -6.68
C LEU A 253 -11.46 0.21 -5.71
N GLY A 254 -11.61 0.38 -4.40
CA GLY A 254 -10.72 -0.21 -3.40
C GLY A 254 -9.34 0.48 -3.29
N ILE A 255 -9.24 1.76 -3.67
CA ILE A 255 -8.04 2.56 -3.40
C ILE A 255 -8.17 3.20 -2.01
N LYS A 256 -7.29 2.93 -1.06
CA LYS A 256 -7.44 3.56 0.26
C LYS A 256 -7.10 5.04 0.19
N LYS A 257 -7.97 5.88 0.77
CA LYS A 257 -7.76 7.32 0.83
C LYS A 257 -6.51 7.64 1.66
N LEU A 258 -5.60 8.43 1.10
CA LEU A 258 -4.27 8.66 1.68
C LEU A 258 -4.38 9.47 2.98
N LYS A 259 -5.32 10.41 3.05
CA LYS A 259 -5.60 11.16 4.28
C LYS A 259 -5.92 10.24 5.46
N THR A 260 -6.87 9.32 5.28
CA THR A 260 -7.26 8.37 6.34
C THR A 260 -6.17 7.36 6.65
N TRP A 261 -5.39 6.95 5.63
CA TRP A 261 -4.28 6.03 5.82
C TRP A 261 -3.14 6.67 6.63
N ASN A 262 -2.81 7.92 6.35
CA ASN A 262 -1.81 8.69 7.09
C ASN A 262 -2.23 8.89 8.56
N GLN A 263 -3.53 9.07 8.83
CA GLN A 263 -4.06 9.10 10.20
C GLN A 263 -3.90 7.74 10.89
N ALA A 264 -4.26 6.64 10.22
CA ALA A 264 -4.07 5.29 10.74
C ALA A 264 -2.59 4.97 11.03
N ALA A 265 -1.67 5.40 10.17
CA ALA A 265 -0.24 5.29 10.38
C ALA A 265 0.25 6.18 11.54
N THR A 266 -0.36 7.34 11.76
CA THR A 266 -0.08 8.15 12.96
C THR A 266 -0.54 7.45 14.25
N ILE A 267 -1.67 6.74 14.21
CA ILE A 267 -2.13 5.91 15.35
C ILE A 267 -1.13 4.76 15.61
N LYS A 268 -0.48 4.21 14.58
CA LYS A 268 0.61 3.22 14.79
C LYS A 268 1.74 3.79 15.66
N HIS A 269 2.12 5.06 15.48
CA HIS A 269 3.13 5.68 16.36
C HIS A 269 2.62 5.85 17.78
N ILE A 270 1.33 6.16 17.99
CA ILE A 270 0.69 6.20 19.31
C ILE A 270 0.72 4.81 19.96
N TRP A 271 0.34 3.77 19.20
CA TRP A 271 0.40 2.39 19.65
C TRP A 271 1.82 2.03 20.11
N HIS A 272 2.83 2.25 19.26
CA HIS A 272 4.22 1.98 19.64
C HIS A 272 4.67 2.80 20.86
N LEU A 273 4.26 4.06 20.98
CA LEU A 273 4.57 4.88 22.15
C LEU A 273 4.07 4.26 23.46
N LEU A 274 2.90 3.62 23.43
CA LEU A 274 2.30 2.99 24.60
C LEU A 274 2.84 1.57 24.84
N THR A 275 3.00 0.77 23.78
CA THR A 275 3.36 -0.66 23.88
C THR A 275 4.85 -0.95 23.85
N ASP A 276 5.61 -0.22 23.04
CA ASP A 276 7.01 -0.51 22.74
C ASP A 276 7.93 0.41 23.54
N LYS A 277 8.14 0.08 24.81
CA LYS A 277 9.06 0.82 25.69
C LYS A 277 10.54 0.56 25.39
N LYS A 278 10.88 -0.26 24.39
CA LYS A 278 12.28 -0.64 24.07
C LYS A 278 12.92 0.22 23.00
N SER A 279 12.12 0.84 22.12
CA SER A 279 12.69 1.69 21.09
C SER A 279 13.37 2.94 21.68
N ILE A 280 14.43 3.42 21.03
CA ILE A 280 15.15 4.66 21.43
C ILE A 280 14.18 5.85 21.43
N TRP A 281 13.35 5.96 20.38
CA TRP A 281 12.39 7.04 20.24
C TRP A 281 11.38 7.05 21.38
N THR A 282 10.76 5.91 21.69
CA THR A 282 9.78 5.82 22.78
C THR A 282 10.43 6.13 24.13
N THR A 283 11.61 5.57 24.40
CA THR A 283 12.36 5.85 25.64
C THR A 283 12.64 7.35 25.81
N TRP A 284 13.06 8.01 24.72
CA TRP A 284 13.29 9.45 24.71
C TRP A 284 12.00 10.25 24.93
N VAL A 285 10.90 9.89 24.27
CA VAL A 285 9.59 10.56 24.44
C VAL A 285 9.10 10.43 25.88
N HIS A 286 9.19 9.24 26.48
CA HIS A 286 8.81 8.99 27.87
C HIS A 286 9.62 9.85 28.84
N ARG A 287 10.94 9.92 28.65
CA ARG A 287 11.86 10.68 29.53
C ARG A 287 11.72 12.20 29.38
N ILE A 288 11.65 12.71 28.13
CA ILE A 288 11.77 14.15 27.85
C ILE A 288 10.41 14.83 27.70
N LEU A 289 9.44 14.20 27.02
CA LEU A 289 8.15 14.80 26.69
C LEU A 289 7.06 14.45 27.71
N LEU A 290 6.93 13.17 28.07
CA LEU A 290 5.91 12.74 29.04
C LEU A 290 6.29 13.12 30.48
N ARG A 291 7.56 12.93 30.85
CA ARG A 291 8.12 13.25 32.19
C ARG A 291 7.30 12.61 33.32
N GLY A 292 6.97 11.33 33.17
CA GLY A 292 6.20 10.58 34.18
C GLY A 292 4.71 10.92 34.24
N ARG A 293 4.15 11.58 33.21
CA ARG A 293 2.71 11.83 33.07
C ARG A 293 2.08 10.87 32.05
N SER A 294 0.79 10.62 32.20
CA SER A 294 0.02 9.88 31.19
C SER A 294 0.01 10.62 29.85
N PHE A 295 0.18 9.88 28.76
CA PHE A 295 0.02 10.39 27.40
C PHE A 295 -1.37 11.02 27.17
N TRP A 296 -2.39 10.51 27.83
CA TRP A 296 -3.79 10.95 27.69
C TRP A 296 -4.10 12.24 28.47
N GLN A 297 -3.26 12.61 29.44
CA GLN A 297 -3.41 13.83 30.22
C GLN A 297 -2.77 15.06 29.55
N LEU A 298 -1.79 14.87 28.66
CA LEU A 298 -0.98 15.98 28.17
C LEU A 298 -1.79 17.03 27.41
N ASN A 299 -1.57 18.29 27.78
CA ASN A 299 -2.01 19.45 27.01
C ASN A 299 -1.02 19.76 25.88
N MET A 300 -1.50 20.46 24.86
CA MET A 300 -0.66 20.94 23.76
C MET A 300 0.40 21.91 24.30
N PRO A 301 1.71 21.63 24.12
CA PRO A 301 2.76 22.58 24.45
C PRO A 301 2.66 23.85 23.60
N SER A 302 3.32 24.94 24.02
CA SER A 302 3.38 26.20 23.26
C SER A 302 4.18 26.05 21.95
N ASN A 303 5.36 25.42 22.01
CA ASN A 303 6.23 25.20 20.85
C ASN A 303 6.60 23.72 20.62
N PRO A 304 5.63 22.84 20.31
CA PRO A 304 5.89 21.44 20.04
C PRO A 304 6.47 21.25 18.63
N SER A 305 7.32 20.24 18.47
CA SER A 305 7.71 19.77 17.13
C SER A 305 6.46 19.40 16.32
N TRP A 306 6.54 19.56 15.00
CA TRP A 306 5.40 19.31 14.12
C TRP A 306 4.84 17.89 14.25
N THR A 307 5.73 16.89 14.35
CA THR A 307 5.36 15.48 14.55
C THR A 307 4.66 15.27 15.88
N TRP A 308 5.19 15.82 16.98
CA TRP A 308 4.57 15.69 18.29
C TRP A 308 3.20 16.35 18.34
N ARG A 309 3.07 17.54 17.72
CA ARG A 309 1.79 18.23 17.56
C ARG A 309 0.77 17.34 16.86
N LYS A 310 1.17 16.63 15.80
CA LYS A 310 0.27 15.74 15.06
C LYS A 310 -0.10 14.48 15.82
N ILE A 311 0.82 13.91 16.58
CA ILE A 311 0.56 12.77 17.47
C ILE A 311 -0.50 13.15 18.52
N LEU A 312 -0.30 14.28 19.21
CA LEU A 312 -1.26 14.75 20.22
C LEU A 312 -2.62 15.10 19.62
N GLN A 313 -2.69 15.71 18.43
CA GLN A 313 -3.95 15.96 17.74
C GLN A 313 -4.68 14.67 17.33
N THR A 314 -3.92 13.62 16.96
CA THR A 314 -4.48 12.34 16.51
C THR A 314 -4.98 11.49 17.68
N ARG A 315 -4.47 11.72 18.89
CA ARG A 315 -4.90 11.08 20.14
C ARG A 315 -6.41 11.10 20.33
N GLU A 316 -7.05 12.21 19.96
CA GLU A 316 -8.49 12.42 20.08
C GLU A 316 -9.30 11.43 19.24
N LEU A 317 -8.75 10.95 18.12
CA LEU A 317 -9.42 10.02 17.22
C LEU A 317 -9.37 8.57 17.72
N CYS A 318 -8.42 8.21 18.58
CA CYS A 318 -8.22 6.84 19.05
C CYS A 318 -8.58 6.64 20.53
N ARG A 319 -9.38 7.53 21.10
CA ARG A 319 -9.90 7.39 22.47
C ARG A 319 -10.75 6.11 22.59
N GLY A 320 -10.50 5.32 23.63
CA GLY A 320 -11.18 4.04 23.84
C GLY A 320 -10.79 2.91 22.87
N TRP A 321 -9.88 3.14 21.92
CA TRP A 321 -9.43 2.08 20.99
C TRP A 321 -8.22 1.29 21.49
N ILE A 322 -7.47 1.88 22.42
CA ILE A 322 -6.27 1.30 23.02
C ILE A 322 -6.56 1.13 24.51
N ILE A 323 -6.80 -0.11 24.94
CA ILE A 323 -7.16 -0.44 26.33
C ILE A 323 -5.96 -1.09 27.01
N SER A 324 -5.55 -0.56 28.16
CA SER A 324 -4.57 -1.21 29.03
C SER A 324 -5.22 -2.39 29.75
N ARG A 325 -4.57 -3.54 29.67
CA ARG A 325 -4.89 -4.76 30.43
C ARG A 325 -3.94 -4.79 31.62
N ILE A 326 -4.54 -4.64 32.78
CA ILE A 326 -3.84 -4.52 34.05
C ILE A 326 -3.20 -5.86 34.40
N GLY A 327 -1.88 -5.84 34.48
CA GLY A 327 -1.08 -6.84 35.18
C GLY A 327 -0.69 -6.28 36.56
N ASN A 328 0.56 -6.51 36.97
CA ASN A 328 1.11 -5.97 38.21
C ASN A 328 2.29 -5.01 37.99
N ASP A 329 2.42 -4.45 36.78
CA ASP A 329 3.44 -3.45 36.54
C ASP A 329 2.91 -2.04 36.82
N SER A 330 3.79 -1.16 37.28
CA SER A 330 3.48 0.21 37.68
C SER A 330 3.31 1.15 36.48
N SER A 331 2.82 0.67 35.34
CA SER A 331 2.86 1.46 34.12
C SER A 331 1.55 2.07 33.66
N THR A 332 0.41 1.58 34.12
CA THR A 332 -0.90 2.16 33.84
C THR A 332 -1.28 3.22 34.88
N PHE A 333 -1.64 4.42 34.43
CA PHE A 333 -2.12 5.50 35.28
C PHE A 333 -3.60 5.32 35.63
N LEU A 334 -3.93 5.44 36.92
CA LEU A 334 -5.25 5.15 37.47
C LEU A 334 -6.36 6.00 36.85
N TRP A 335 -6.12 7.30 36.72
CA TRP A 335 -7.18 8.25 36.33
C TRP A 335 -7.30 8.47 34.83
N TYR A 336 -6.17 8.45 34.12
CA TYR A 336 -6.06 9.00 32.77
C TYR A 336 -5.95 7.95 31.67
N ASP A 337 -5.54 6.72 31.99
CA ASP A 337 -5.42 5.66 31.01
C ASP A 337 -6.74 4.91 30.85
N TYR A 338 -6.95 4.32 29.67
CA TYR A 338 -8.13 3.53 29.36
C TYR A 338 -7.93 2.09 29.84
N TRP A 339 -8.43 1.74 31.02
CA TRP A 339 -8.28 0.38 31.58
C TRP A 339 -9.57 -0.19 32.16
N LEU A 340 -10.63 0.62 32.25
CA LEU A 340 -11.95 0.17 32.68
C LEU A 340 -12.63 -0.68 31.59
N PRO A 341 -13.64 -1.48 31.96
CA PRO A 341 -14.54 -2.13 31.00
C PRO A 341 -15.05 -1.11 29.97
N GLU A 342 -15.24 -1.59 28.73
CA GLU A 342 -15.66 -0.76 27.57
C GLU A 342 -14.65 0.29 27.08
N GLY A 343 -13.45 0.35 27.66
CA GLY A 343 -12.41 1.28 27.23
C GLY A 343 -12.74 2.72 27.63
N THR A 344 -13.20 2.90 28.86
CA THR A 344 -13.40 4.21 29.50
C THR A 344 -12.24 4.55 30.46
N ARG A 345 -12.14 5.82 30.85
CA ARG A 345 -11.18 6.27 31.87
C ARG A 345 -11.92 6.51 33.17
N PHE A 346 -11.24 6.27 34.28
CA PHE A 346 -11.81 6.51 35.59
C PHE A 346 -12.23 7.97 35.80
N ILE A 347 -11.49 8.92 35.22
CA ILE A 347 -11.82 10.35 35.26
C ILE A 347 -13.06 10.74 34.43
N ASP A 348 -13.47 9.92 33.45
CA ASP A 348 -14.66 10.18 32.63
C ASP A 348 -15.95 9.67 33.30
N VAL A 349 -15.82 8.67 34.19
CA VAL A 349 -16.96 8.01 34.87
C VAL A 349 -17.39 8.76 36.13
N HIS A 350 -16.44 9.36 36.86
CA HIS A 350 -16.71 9.96 38.17
C HIS A 350 -16.38 11.47 38.21
N PRO A 351 -17.18 12.29 38.91
CA PRO A 351 -16.87 13.70 39.13
C PRO A 351 -15.54 13.90 39.87
N LEU A 352 -14.83 15.00 39.58
CA LEU A 352 -13.53 15.32 40.19
C LEU A 352 -13.58 15.29 41.73
N ARG A 353 -14.69 15.72 42.34
CA ARG A 353 -14.89 15.69 43.81
C ARG A 353 -14.80 14.27 44.37
N THR A 354 -15.41 13.30 43.69
CA THR A 354 -15.38 11.88 44.08
C THR A 354 -13.97 11.32 43.95
N LEU A 355 -13.24 11.69 42.90
CA LEU A 355 -11.86 11.28 42.70
C LEU A 355 -10.93 11.84 43.79
N THR A 356 -11.06 13.12 44.13
CA THR A 356 -10.26 13.73 45.21
C THR A 356 -10.56 13.13 46.59
N ALA A 357 -11.77 12.64 46.82
CA ALA A 357 -12.16 12.01 48.08
C ALA A 357 -11.38 10.71 48.36
N THR A 358 -10.88 10.03 47.32
CA THR A 358 -10.08 8.80 47.45
C THR A 358 -8.74 9.01 48.17
N GLY A 359 -8.23 10.25 48.21
CA GLY A 359 -6.94 10.59 48.84
C GLY A 359 -5.71 10.17 48.03
N LEU A 360 -5.89 9.63 46.83
CA LEU A 360 -4.79 9.22 45.95
C LEU A 360 -4.31 10.39 45.08
N PRO A 361 -3.00 10.47 44.76
CA PRO A 361 -2.47 11.56 43.94
C PRO A 361 -2.90 11.42 42.48
N TRP A 362 -2.91 12.53 41.73
CA TRP A 362 -3.30 12.53 40.31
C TRP A 362 -2.36 11.75 39.39
N ASN A 363 -1.17 11.38 39.84
CA ASN A 363 -0.26 10.49 39.11
C ASN A 363 -0.29 9.05 39.64
N ALA A 364 -1.28 8.69 40.46
CA ALA A 364 -1.44 7.34 40.99
C ALA A 364 -1.51 6.30 39.86
N GLN A 365 -0.90 5.14 40.11
CA GLN A 365 -0.89 4.00 39.20
C GLN A 365 -1.95 2.99 39.61
N VAL A 366 -2.44 2.20 38.66
CA VAL A 366 -3.44 1.17 38.96
C VAL A 366 -2.91 0.13 39.95
N SER A 367 -1.61 -0.18 39.91
CA SER A 367 -0.96 -1.06 40.89
C SER A 367 -1.12 -0.62 42.35
N THR A 368 -1.33 0.67 42.61
CA THR A 368 -1.48 1.20 43.98
C THR A 368 -2.78 0.78 44.65
N ILE A 369 -3.79 0.41 43.87
CA ILE A 369 -5.11 -0.04 44.36
C ILE A 369 -5.27 -1.55 44.28
N ILE A 370 -4.20 -2.30 43.97
CA ILE A 370 -4.22 -3.76 43.90
C ILE A 370 -3.59 -4.29 45.18
N GLN A 371 -4.38 -4.94 46.03
CA GLN A 371 -3.93 -5.64 47.24
C GLN A 371 -4.52 -7.05 47.23
N ASP A 372 -3.66 -8.07 47.35
CA ASP A 372 -4.05 -9.49 47.38
C ASP A 372 -4.99 -9.93 46.23
N GLY A 373 -4.80 -9.35 45.04
CA GLY A 373 -5.63 -9.64 43.86
C GLY A 373 -7.03 -9.01 43.87
N GLN A 374 -7.29 -8.14 44.84
CA GLN A 374 -8.53 -7.36 44.98
C GLN A 374 -8.28 -5.87 44.76
N TRP A 375 -9.34 -5.16 44.41
CA TRP A 375 -9.34 -3.71 44.25
C TRP A 375 -9.60 -3.03 45.60
N HIS A 376 -8.60 -2.33 46.13
CA HIS A 376 -8.69 -1.64 47.41
C HIS A 376 -8.27 -0.17 47.29
N PHE A 377 -9.20 0.74 47.59
CA PHE A 377 -8.89 2.17 47.71
C PHE A 377 -8.56 2.51 49.17
N PRO A 378 -7.59 3.43 49.43
CA PRO A 378 -7.21 3.80 50.80
C PRO A 378 -8.34 4.41 51.64
N ARG A 379 -9.37 4.94 50.99
CA ARG A 379 -10.55 5.53 51.62
C ARG A 379 -11.80 4.94 51.00
N ASP A 380 -12.77 4.63 51.83
CA ASP A 380 -14.06 4.14 51.37
C ASP A 380 -14.84 5.30 50.71
N VAL A 381 -15.14 5.12 49.42
CA VAL A 381 -15.89 6.08 48.60
C VAL A 381 -17.02 5.30 47.94
N PRO A 382 -18.24 5.28 48.53
CA PRO A 382 -19.34 4.42 48.08
C PRO A 382 -19.71 4.60 46.60
N ALA A 383 -19.52 5.81 46.07
CA ALA A 383 -19.80 6.14 44.67
C ALA A 383 -18.91 5.40 43.64
N ILE A 384 -17.76 4.84 44.06
CA ILE A 384 -16.81 4.12 43.21
C ILE A 384 -17.12 2.61 43.19
N GLN A 385 -17.76 2.09 44.24
CA GLN A 385 -18.01 0.65 44.40
C GLN A 385 -18.77 0.00 43.24
N PRO A 386 -19.78 0.63 42.61
CA PRO A 386 -20.45 0.06 41.44
C PRO A 386 -19.50 -0.15 40.27
N THR A 387 -18.60 0.80 40.02
CA THR A 387 -17.61 0.73 38.95
C THR A 387 -16.62 -0.40 39.23
N LEU A 388 -16.17 -0.57 40.47
CA LEU A 388 -15.30 -1.68 40.87
C LEU A 388 -15.97 -3.05 40.68
N ASN A 389 -17.24 -3.16 41.06
CA ASN A 389 -18.00 -4.40 40.90
C ASN A 389 -18.19 -4.80 39.43
N SER A 390 -18.14 -3.85 38.50
CA SER A 390 -18.21 -4.13 37.05
C SER A 390 -16.89 -4.67 36.46
N ILE A 391 -15.80 -4.64 37.22
CA ILE A 391 -14.49 -5.12 36.77
C ILE A 391 -14.40 -6.63 37.01
N HIS A 392 -14.68 -7.41 35.96
CA HIS A 392 -14.69 -8.88 36.02
C HIS A 392 -13.34 -9.55 35.70
N PHE A 393 -12.26 -8.79 35.53
CA PHE A 393 -10.92 -9.35 35.32
C PHE A 393 -10.07 -9.19 36.58
N TYR A 394 -9.41 -10.28 36.98
CA TYR A 394 -8.49 -10.27 38.12
C TYR A 394 -7.10 -9.83 37.67
N PRO A 395 -6.45 -8.90 38.38
CA PRO A 395 -5.06 -8.55 38.10
C PRO A 395 -4.17 -9.76 38.37
N ASN A 396 -3.43 -10.22 37.36
CA ASN A 396 -2.52 -11.35 37.51
C ASN A 396 -1.15 -10.87 38.01
N PRO A 397 -0.70 -11.28 39.23
CA PRO A 397 0.53 -10.80 39.86
C PRO A 397 1.81 -11.04 39.06
N SER A 398 1.79 -12.05 38.18
CA SER A 398 2.97 -12.51 37.44
C SER A 398 3.09 -11.91 36.03
N SER A 399 2.12 -11.09 35.61
CA SER A 399 2.04 -10.56 34.25
C SER A 399 2.34 -9.06 34.20
N LYS A 400 3.01 -8.63 33.12
CA LYS A 400 3.21 -7.21 32.81
C LYS A 400 1.93 -6.62 32.22
N ASP A 401 1.74 -5.31 32.37
CA ASP A 401 0.65 -4.60 31.73
C ASP A 401 0.80 -4.74 30.21
N THR A 402 -0.30 -5.06 29.56
CA THR A 402 -0.35 -5.19 28.09
C THR A 402 -1.39 -4.26 27.53
N TYR A 403 -1.32 -3.95 26.25
CA TYR A 403 -2.33 -3.14 25.58
C TYR A 403 -3.10 -4.00 24.60
N THR A 404 -4.42 -3.82 24.58
CA THR A 404 -5.33 -4.44 23.62
C THR A 404 -5.86 -3.39 22.66
N TRP A 405 -5.81 -3.72 21.37
CA TRP A 405 -6.44 -2.94 20.32
C TRP A 405 -7.89 -3.40 20.09
N THR A 406 -8.87 -2.53 20.27
CA THR A 406 -10.29 -2.90 20.12
C THR A 406 -10.77 -2.96 18.67
N GLY A 407 -10.01 -2.37 17.74
CA GLY A 407 -10.37 -2.34 16.32
C GLY A 407 -10.19 -3.67 15.58
N HIS A 408 -9.80 -4.75 16.26
CA HIS A 408 -9.73 -6.08 15.68
C HIS A 408 -9.99 -7.16 16.74
N PRO A 409 -10.74 -8.25 16.43
CA PRO A 409 -11.08 -9.30 17.41
C PRO A 409 -9.86 -9.98 18.06
N SER A 410 -8.72 -10.03 17.35
CA SER A 410 -7.48 -10.61 17.89
C SER A 410 -6.80 -9.75 18.96
N GLY A 411 -7.26 -8.52 19.20
CA GLY A 411 -6.61 -7.58 20.11
C GLY A 411 -5.29 -7.01 19.59
N LYS A 412 -4.81 -7.43 18.41
CA LYS A 412 -3.54 -6.99 17.82
C LYS A 412 -3.74 -5.77 16.93
N PHE A 413 -2.89 -4.76 17.10
CA PHE A 413 -2.91 -3.57 16.27
C PHE A 413 -2.41 -3.86 14.84
N SER A 414 -3.11 -3.30 13.86
CA SER A 414 -2.59 -3.15 12.50
C SER A 414 -3.06 -1.81 11.90
N ILE A 415 -2.25 -1.22 11.02
CA ILE A 415 -2.65 0.00 10.28
C ILE A 415 -3.95 -0.25 9.51
N ALA A 416 -4.12 -1.46 8.96
CA ALA A 416 -5.34 -1.85 8.24
C ALA A 416 -6.58 -1.77 9.14
N SER A 417 -6.51 -2.33 10.36
CA SER A 417 -7.62 -2.26 11.33
C SER A 417 -7.89 -0.83 11.82
N ALA A 418 -6.86 -0.01 12.01
CA ALA A 418 -7.04 1.41 12.34
C ALA A 418 -7.66 2.21 11.19
N TRP A 419 -7.29 1.92 9.95
CA TRP A 419 -7.91 2.51 8.77
C TRP A 419 -9.39 2.11 8.65
N GLU A 420 -9.74 0.86 9.00
CA GLU A 420 -11.10 0.33 8.96
C GLU A 420 -12.05 1.01 9.97
N LEU A 421 -11.52 1.49 11.09
CA LEU A 421 -12.24 2.32 12.07
C LEU A 421 -12.36 3.79 11.63
N LEU A 422 -11.31 4.34 11.00
CA LEU A 422 -11.26 5.75 10.62
C LEU A 422 -12.02 6.09 9.33
N ARG A 423 -12.20 5.12 8.43
CA ARG A 423 -12.78 5.37 7.12
C ARG A 423 -14.29 5.61 7.23
N ALA A 424 -14.81 6.46 6.35
CA ALA A 424 -16.24 6.49 6.08
C ALA A 424 -16.67 5.15 5.48
N ARG A 425 -17.86 4.67 5.89
CA ARG A 425 -18.48 3.46 5.35
C ARG A 425 -19.71 3.81 4.52
N ARG A 426 -19.94 3.04 3.47
CA ARG A 426 -21.18 3.07 2.69
C ARG A 426 -21.92 1.74 2.87
N PRO A 427 -23.25 1.73 2.65
CA PRO A 427 -23.97 0.45 2.56
C PRO A 427 -23.36 -0.42 1.46
N ILE A 428 -23.42 -1.73 1.68
CA ILE A 428 -22.94 -2.71 0.71
C ILE A 428 -23.76 -2.53 -0.58
N ASN A 429 -23.07 -2.45 -1.70
CA ASN A 429 -23.70 -2.37 -3.01
C ASN A 429 -24.09 -3.79 -3.45
N ASN A 430 -25.39 -4.09 -3.53
CA ASN A 430 -25.90 -5.42 -3.90
C ASN A 430 -25.40 -5.92 -5.27
N MET A 431 -24.97 -5.03 -6.16
CA MET A 431 -24.46 -5.37 -7.50
C MET A 431 -22.95 -5.68 -7.50
N HIS A 432 -22.25 -5.56 -6.37
CA HIS A 432 -20.79 -5.72 -6.34
C HIS A 432 -20.31 -7.12 -6.76
N HIS A 433 -21.10 -8.16 -6.47
CA HIS A 433 -20.80 -9.53 -6.89
C HIS A 433 -20.86 -9.70 -8.42
N LEU A 434 -21.77 -9.00 -9.08
CA LEU A 434 -21.88 -8.99 -10.56
C LEU A 434 -20.76 -8.18 -11.20
N LEU A 435 -20.29 -7.13 -10.52
CA LEU A 435 -19.21 -6.28 -10.99
C LEU A 435 -17.82 -6.94 -10.82
N TRP A 436 -17.59 -7.62 -9.69
CA TRP A 436 -16.25 -8.00 -9.24
C TRP A 436 -16.11 -9.50 -8.90
N PHE A 437 -16.61 -10.40 -9.74
CA PHE A 437 -16.51 -11.85 -9.56
C PHE A 437 -15.16 -12.44 -10.00
N ALA A 438 -14.83 -13.65 -9.57
CA ALA A 438 -13.62 -14.35 -9.99
C ALA A 438 -13.65 -14.65 -11.50
N GLY A 439 -12.65 -14.17 -12.25
CA GLY A 439 -12.61 -14.31 -13.71
C GLY A 439 -13.24 -13.17 -14.50
N HIS A 440 -13.71 -12.10 -13.83
CA HIS A 440 -14.22 -10.92 -14.51
C HIS A 440 -13.16 -10.29 -15.43
N ILE A 441 -13.57 -9.80 -16.60
CA ILE A 441 -12.70 -9.03 -17.48
C ILE A 441 -12.68 -7.58 -16.97
N PRO A 442 -11.54 -7.03 -16.51
CA PRO A 442 -11.49 -5.74 -15.83
C PRO A 442 -12.08 -4.57 -16.63
N ARG A 443 -11.98 -4.62 -17.97
CA ARG A 443 -12.57 -3.62 -18.86
C ARG A 443 -14.10 -3.60 -18.80
N HIS A 444 -14.74 -4.78 -18.84
CA HIS A 444 -16.20 -4.90 -18.84
C HIS A 444 -16.78 -4.54 -17.47
N SER A 445 -16.18 -5.05 -16.40
CA SER A 445 -16.56 -4.69 -15.01
C SER A 445 -16.48 -3.20 -14.76
N PHE A 446 -15.47 -2.53 -15.30
CA PHE A 446 -15.33 -1.09 -15.18
C PHE A 446 -16.42 -0.32 -15.94
N ILE A 447 -16.75 -0.74 -17.16
CA ILE A 447 -17.83 -0.12 -17.95
C ILE A 447 -19.17 -0.31 -17.22
N LEU A 448 -19.45 -1.51 -16.72
CA LEU A 448 -20.65 -1.81 -15.96
C LEU A 448 -20.71 -1.00 -14.66
N TRP A 449 -19.59 -0.85 -13.95
CA TRP A 449 -19.49 0.00 -12.77
C TRP A 449 -19.80 1.48 -13.08
N LEU A 450 -19.31 2.01 -14.20
CA LEU A 450 -19.69 3.35 -14.66
C LEU A 450 -21.18 3.44 -15.02
N ALA A 451 -21.76 2.37 -15.58
CA ALA A 451 -23.18 2.28 -15.90
C ALA A 451 -24.03 2.36 -14.61
N CYS A 452 -23.69 1.56 -13.59
CA CYS A 452 -24.36 1.57 -12.29
C CYS A 452 -24.29 2.94 -11.59
N LEU A 453 -23.26 3.74 -11.88
CA LEU A 453 -23.11 5.09 -11.33
C LEU A 453 -23.76 6.18 -12.22
N GLY A 454 -24.36 5.82 -13.35
CA GLY A 454 -24.91 6.76 -14.33
C GLY A 454 -23.84 7.67 -14.93
N ARG A 455 -22.59 7.19 -15.08
CA ARG A 455 -21.42 7.96 -15.53
C ARG A 455 -20.90 7.54 -16.91
N LEU A 456 -21.71 6.82 -17.67
CA LEU A 456 -21.45 6.60 -19.09
C LEU A 456 -21.66 7.90 -19.88
N ARG A 457 -21.08 7.97 -21.08
CA ARG A 457 -21.24 9.12 -21.98
C ARG A 457 -22.46 8.87 -22.88
N THR A 458 -23.63 8.91 -22.27
CA THR A 458 -24.93 8.87 -22.94
C THR A 458 -25.26 10.26 -23.52
N MET A 459 -26.24 10.37 -24.43
CA MET A 459 -26.46 11.62 -25.17
C MET A 459 -27.02 12.71 -24.26
N ASP A 460 -27.90 12.37 -23.32
CA ASP A 460 -28.32 13.21 -22.19
C ASP A 460 -27.14 13.91 -21.49
N ARG A 461 -26.11 13.14 -21.12
CA ARG A 461 -24.95 13.67 -20.37
C ARG A 461 -24.05 14.52 -21.23
N LEU A 462 -23.86 14.16 -22.50
CA LEU A 462 -23.09 14.96 -23.44
C LEU A 462 -23.78 16.29 -23.73
N SER A 463 -25.12 16.30 -23.82
CA SER A 463 -25.93 17.50 -23.96
C SER A 463 -25.87 18.38 -22.72
N SER A 464 -26.04 17.80 -21.52
CA SER A 464 -25.90 18.51 -20.23
C SER A 464 -24.52 19.15 -20.03
N ALA A 465 -23.49 18.60 -20.68
CA ALA A 465 -22.11 19.11 -20.65
C ALA A 465 -21.81 20.11 -21.77
N GLY A 466 -22.79 20.47 -22.60
CA GLY A 466 -22.67 21.40 -23.72
C GLY A 466 -21.83 20.89 -24.89
N ILE A 467 -21.66 19.57 -25.02
CA ILE A 467 -20.84 18.96 -26.08
C ILE A 467 -21.66 18.70 -27.35
N ILE A 468 -22.94 18.36 -27.19
CA ILE A 468 -23.88 18.15 -28.30
C ILE A 468 -25.14 19.00 -28.07
N GLN A 469 -25.77 19.46 -29.14
CA GLN A 469 -26.96 20.31 -29.07
C GLN A 469 -28.26 19.50 -29.08
N ASN A 470 -28.23 18.27 -29.60
CA ASN A 470 -29.40 17.40 -29.68
C ASN A 470 -29.14 16.07 -28.95
N ALA A 471 -30.05 15.71 -28.05
CA ALA A 471 -30.06 14.44 -27.29
C ALA A 471 -31.33 13.63 -27.56
N SER A 472 -31.96 13.80 -28.72
CA SER A 472 -33.07 12.97 -29.15
C SER A 472 -32.61 11.53 -29.35
N CYS A 473 -33.28 10.58 -28.71
CA CYS A 473 -33.03 9.16 -28.89
C CYS A 473 -33.32 8.76 -30.35
N ILE A 474 -32.36 8.10 -31.00
CA ILE A 474 -32.47 7.65 -32.40
C ILE A 474 -33.59 6.61 -32.58
N LEU A 475 -33.96 5.88 -31.52
CA LEU A 475 -34.94 4.81 -31.59
C LEU A 475 -36.39 5.27 -31.37
N CYS A 476 -36.63 6.21 -30.45
CA CYS A 476 -37.98 6.65 -30.09
C CYS A 476 -38.25 8.14 -30.34
N GLY A 477 -37.26 8.92 -30.78
CA GLY A 477 -37.40 10.34 -31.06
C GLY A 477 -37.59 11.24 -29.83
N LEU A 478 -37.75 10.66 -28.63
CA LEU A 478 -37.88 11.40 -27.38
C LEU A 478 -36.52 11.92 -26.90
N HIS A 479 -36.50 13.07 -26.23
CA HIS A 479 -35.30 13.57 -25.57
C HIS A 479 -34.87 12.62 -24.46
N GLU A 480 -33.61 12.15 -24.49
CA GLU A 480 -33.03 11.41 -23.36
C GLU A 480 -32.95 12.34 -22.14
N ILE A 481 -33.67 11.99 -21.06
CA ILE A 481 -33.71 12.73 -19.78
C ILE A 481 -32.53 12.34 -18.89
#